data_AF-A0A9P9PFA6-F1
#
_entry.id   AF-A0A9P9PFA6-F1
#
_cell.length_a   1.000
_cell.length_b   1.000
_cell.length_c   1.000
_cell.angle_alpha   90.00
_cell.angle_beta   90.00
_cell.angle_gamma   90.00
#
_symmetry.space_group_name_H-M   'P 1'
#
loop_
_entity.id
_entity.type
_entity.pdbx_description
1 polymer ?
#
loop_
_entity_poly.entity_id
_entity_poly.type
_entity_poly.pdbx_seq_one_letter_code
_entity_poly.pdbx_strand_id
1 'polypeptide(L)'
;MPRACKQGNTNEKLRDLITEPIVKEGFVYVLRAPQYSAKHFPDEIPLVKIGKAMKPGTRITQIRKTCGIDDLERVLDTQNSRCRYYYKIEKLVHAELSSYQRTLKCDCKNNAHHREWFAVPESVALQAVQRWRRFMKQDPYDDRGILRDVWSEMTDWENFQQESGDEHESRHRYWTAWLDEGISRVAATKAVAFNGGT
;
A
#
# COMPACT_ATOMS: atom_id res chain seq x y z
N MET A 1 -5.35 13.28 -46.48
CA MET A 1 -4.32 12.31 -46.04
C MET A 1 -4.06 12.52 -44.56
N PRO A 2 -4.55 11.67 -43.65
CA PRO A 2 -4.22 11.80 -42.23
C PRO A 2 -2.77 11.36 -41.98
N ARG A 3 -2.05 12.14 -41.17
CA ARG A 3 -0.67 11.88 -40.74
C ARG A 3 -0.62 10.62 -39.88
N ALA A 4 0.30 9.71 -40.23
CA ALA A 4 0.62 8.53 -39.44
C ALA A 4 1.10 8.95 -38.03
N CYS A 5 0.37 8.51 -37.00
CA CYS A 5 0.81 8.59 -35.62
C CYS A 5 1.91 7.52 -35.43
N LYS A 6 3.17 7.94 -35.28
CA LYS A 6 4.27 7.00 -34.99
C LYS A 6 3.96 6.32 -33.65
N GLN A 7 3.60 5.04 -33.67
CA GLN A 7 3.59 4.20 -32.48
C GLN A 7 5.03 4.14 -31.95
N GLY A 8 5.31 4.92 -30.91
CA GLY A 8 6.53 4.73 -30.10
C GLY A 8 6.54 3.30 -29.58
N ASN A 9 7.65 2.62 -29.80
CA ASN A 9 7.84 1.21 -29.53
C ASN A 9 7.53 0.91 -28.05
N THR A 10 6.52 0.08 -27.80
CA THR A 10 6.10 -0.35 -26.46
C THR A 10 7.27 -0.89 -25.63
N ASN A 11 8.27 -1.49 -26.28
CA ASN A 11 9.47 -2.00 -25.62
C ASN A 11 10.44 -0.88 -25.19
N GLU A 12 10.50 0.26 -25.86
CA GLU A 12 11.28 1.42 -25.39
C GLU A 12 10.66 2.01 -24.13
N LYS A 13 9.32 2.16 -24.10
CA LYS A 13 8.60 2.59 -22.89
C LYS A 13 8.73 1.62 -21.72
N LEU A 14 8.72 0.30 -21.99
CA LEU A 14 8.95 -0.72 -20.96
C LEU A 14 10.40 -0.68 -20.47
N ARG A 15 11.37 -0.49 -21.36
CA ARG A 15 12.79 -0.39 -21.01
C ARG A 15 13.06 0.85 -20.14
N ASP A 16 12.49 2.00 -20.50
CA ASP A 16 12.60 3.24 -19.74
C ASP A 16 11.96 3.15 -18.34
N LEU A 17 10.85 2.43 -18.19
CA LEU A 17 10.22 2.16 -16.88
C LEU A 17 11.03 1.19 -16.01
N ILE A 18 11.80 0.30 -16.63
CA ILE A 18 12.63 -0.71 -15.94
C ILE A 18 13.99 -0.12 -15.54
N THR A 19 14.52 0.85 -16.30
CA THR A 19 15.85 1.44 -16.07
C THR A 19 15.83 2.72 -15.23
N GLU A 20 14.66 3.27 -14.88
CA GLU A 20 14.59 4.45 -14.02
C GLU A 20 15.03 4.12 -12.57
N PRO A 21 16.09 4.77 -12.05
CA PRO A 21 16.49 4.62 -10.66
C PRO A 21 15.40 5.17 -9.73
N ILE A 22 14.78 4.32 -8.91
CA ILE A 22 13.71 4.74 -8.00
C ILE A 22 14.31 5.28 -6.70
N VAL A 23 14.55 6.59 -6.66
CA VAL A 23 15.02 7.33 -5.47
C VAL A 23 13.88 8.05 -4.72
N LYS A 24 12.63 7.92 -5.19
CA LYS A 24 11.53 8.78 -4.72
C LYS A 24 10.87 8.22 -3.46
N GLU A 25 11.23 8.80 -2.33
CA GLU A 25 10.52 8.64 -1.07
C GLU A 25 9.19 9.41 -1.07
N GLY A 26 8.23 8.92 -0.29
CA GLY A 26 6.92 9.55 -0.15
C GLY A 26 6.22 9.11 1.12
N PHE A 27 4.92 9.33 1.16
CA PHE A 27 4.07 8.97 2.29
C PHE A 27 2.92 8.10 1.81
N VAL A 28 2.55 7.13 2.63
CA VAL A 28 1.25 6.46 2.57
C VAL A 28 0.38 7.07 3.66
N TYR A 29 -0.89 7.29 3.41
CA TYR A 29 -1.80 7.92 4.35
C TYR A 29 -3.19 7.30 4.27
N VAL A 30 -3.95 7.46 5.35
CA VAL A 30 -5.37 7.10 5.44
C VAL A 30 -6.19 8.38 5.51
N LEU A 31 -7.24 8.45 4.70
CA LEU A 31 -8.24 9.52 4.73
C LEU A 31 -9.60 8.95 5.11
N ARG A 32 -10.43 9.80 5.69
CA ARG A 32 -11.83 9.52 5.98
C ARG A 32 -12.72 10.57 5.32
N ALA A 33 -13.95 10.20 5.01
CA ALA A 33 -14.97 11.11 4.51
C ALA A 33 -16.34 10.60 4.96
N PRO A 34 -16.69 10.73 6.25
CA PRO A 34 -17.83 10.02 6.85
C PRO A 34 -19.18 10.37 6.20
N GLN A 35 -19.43 11.63 5.87
CA GLN A 35 -20.67 12.07 5.21
C GLN A 35 -20.72 11.54 3.77
N TYR A 36 -19.59 11.61 3.07
CA TYR A 36 -19.48 11.07 1.71
C TYR A 36 -19.69 9.54 1.70
N SER A 37 -19.07 8.83 2.64
CA SER A 37 -19.27 7.39 2.81
C SER A 37 -20.73 7.05 3.09
N ALA A 38 -21.37 7.72 4.06
CA ALA A 38 -22.77 7.48 4.40
C ALA A 38 -23.72 7.74 3.21
N LYS A 39 -23.41 8.73 2.37
CA LYS A 39 -24.19 9.02 1.16
C LYS A 39 -24.09 7.90 0.11
N HIS A 40 -22.91 7.32 -0.06
CA HIS A 40 -22.65 6.34 -1.13
C HIS A 40 -22.78 4.88 -0.69
N PHE A 41 -22.63 4.61 0.61
CA PHE A 41 -22.63 3.29 1.23
C PHE A 41 -23.31 3.37 2.62
N PRO A 42 -24.63 3.59 2.68
CA PRO A 42 -25.35 3.83 3.93
C PRO A 42 -25.37 2.63 4.88
N ASP A 43 -25.29 1.41 4.35
CA ASP A 43 -25.35 0.16 5.11
C ASP A 43 -23.96 -0.36 5.55
N GLU A 44 -22.91 0.41 5.24
CA GLU A 44 -21.52 0.06 5.58
C GLU A 44 -21.01 0.96 6.71
N ILE A 45 -20.01 0.49 7.43
CA ILE A 45 -19.21 1.37 8.27
C ILE A 45 -18.55 2.47 7.41
N PRO A 46 -18.29 3.68 7.94
CA PRO A 46 -17.63 4.74 7.16
C PRO A 46 -16.34 4.25 6.50
N LEU A 47 -16.28 4.35 5.16
CA LEU A 47 -15.15 3.89 4.39
C LEU A 47 -13.94 4.79 4.63
N VAL A 48 -12.77 4.18 4.58
CA VAL A 48 -11.49 4.88 4.59
C VAL A 48 -10.79 4.77 3.24
N LYS A 49 -10.11 5.84 2.84
CA LYS A 49 -9.30 5.88 1.63
C LYS A 49 -7.83 5.73 1.95
N ILE A 50 -7.17 4.78 1.31
CA ILE A 50 -5.74 4.53 1.49
C ILE A 50 -5.02 5.01 0.24
N GLY A 51 -4.15 6.00 0.41
CA GLY A 51 -3.48 6.64 -0.73
C GLY A 51 -2.02 6.95 -0.45
N LYS A 52 -1.33 7.35 -1.51
CA LYS A 52 0.09 7.67 -1.48
C LYS A 52 0.41 9.00 -2.16
N ALA A 53 1.41 9.72 -1.66
CA ALA A 53 1.94 10.92 -2.32
C ALA A 53 3.31 11.34 -1.78
N MET A 54 4.08 12.04 -2.60
CA MET A 54 5.28 12.77 -2.13
C MET A 54 4.90 13.99 -1.27
N LYS A 55 3.77 14.64 -1.59
CA LYS A 55 3.22 15.82 -0.90
C LYS A 55 1.73 15.56 -0.56
N PRO A 56 1.43 14.87 0.56
CA PRO A 56 0.05 14.49 0.91
C PRO A 56 -0.93 15.66 0.95
N GLY A 57 -0.55 16.80 1.54
CA GLY A 57 -1.43 17.97 1.64
C GLY A 57 -1.95 18.43 0.27
N THR A 58 -1.05 18.66 -0.69
CA THR A 58 -1.42 19.02 -2.07
C THR A 58 -2.30 17.96 -2.73
N ARG A 59 -1.97 16.67 -2.55
CA ARG A 59 -2.75 15.57 -3.12
C ARG A 59 -4.16 15.49 -2.53
N ILE A 60 -4.31 15.65 -1.22
CA ILE A 60 -5.60 15.63 -0.53
C ILE A 60 -6.46 16.80 -1.00
N THR A 61 -5.91 18.02 -1.08
CA THR A 61 -6.62 19.19 -1.63
C THR A 61 -7.09 18.95 -3.06
N GLN A 62 -6.25 18.33 -3.89
CA GLN A 62 -6.61 17.98 -5.26
C GLN A 62 -7.75 16.95 -5.30
N ILE A 63 -7.71 15.90 -4.47
CA ILE A 63 -8.77 14.90 -4.41
C ILE A 63 -10.09 15.56 -3.99
N ARG A 64 -10.08 16.36 -2.91
CA ARG A 64 -11.25 17.11 -2.43
C ARG A 64 -11.90 17.91 -3.55
N LYS A 65 -11.11 18.72 -4.27
CA LYS A 65 -11.59 19.57 -5.37
C LYS A 65 -12.05 18.77 -6.59
N THR A 66 -11.26 17.81 -7.04
CA THR A 66 -11.54 17.09 -8.29
C THR A 66 -12.68 16.08 -8.13
N CYS A 67 -12.81 15.47 -6.95
CA CYS A 67 -13.79 14.41 -6.69
C CYS A 67 -15.03 14.91 -5.93
N GLY A 68 -15.06 16.18 -5.51
CA GLY A 68 -16.19 16.79 -4.80
C GLY A 68 -16.45 16.16 -3.43
N ILE A 69 -15.39 15.90 -2.65
CA ILE A 69 -15.47 15.23 -1.34
C ILE A 69 -15.09 16.22 -0.24
N ASP A 70 -16.04 17.07 0.16
CA ASP A 70 -15.77 18.23 1.01
C ASP A 70 -15.31 17.88 2.43
N ASP A 71 -15.82 16.79 2.99
CA ASP A 71 -15.51 16.25 4.32
C ASP A 71 -14.29 15.32 4.33
N LEU A 72 -13.49 15.30 3.25
CA LEU A 72 -12.30 14.47 3.15
C LEU A 72 -11.20 14.94 4.11
N GLU A 73 -10.95 14.18 5.17
CA GLU A 73 -9.97 14.49 6.21
C GLU A 73 -8.87 13.44 6.28
N ARG A 74 -7.70 13.85 6.79
CA ARG A 74 -6.62 12.92 7.07
C ARG A 74 -6.82 12.31 8.44
N VAL A 75 -6.80 10.97 8.52
CA VAL A 75 -6.76 10.24 9.78
C VAL A 75 -5.41 10.49 10.47
N LEU A 76 -5.43 10.74 11.78
CA LEU A 76 -4.23 10.95 12.56
C LEU A 76 -3.37 9.68 12.57
N ASP A 77 -2.13 9.83 12.15
CA ASP A 77 -1.15 8.75 12.06
C ASP A 77 0.12 9.18 12.78
N THR A 78 0.28 8.72 14.02
CA THR A 78 1.43 9.06 14.89
C THR A 78 2.76 8.49 14.39
N GLN A 79 2.70 7.48 13.52
CA GLN A 79 3.88 6.85 12.92
C GLN A 79 4.12 7.32 11.48
N ASN A 80 3.38 8.36 11.05
CA ASN A 80 3.51 8.92 9.71
C ASN A 80 4.95 9.37 9.45
N SER A 81 5.58 8.73 8.50
CA SER A 81 6.97 8.98 8.14
C SER A 81 7.15 8.89 6.65
N ARG A 82 8.14 9.64 6.16
CA ARG A 82 8.58 9.54 4.78
C ARG A 82 9.29 8.20 4.60
N CYS A 83 8.92 7.44 3.58
CA CYS A 83 9.42 6.09 3.35
C CYS A 83 9.84 5.88 1.90
N ARG A 84 10.92 5.12 1.72
CA ARG A 84 11.22 4.46 0.45
C ARG A 84 10.14 3.44 0.15
N TYR A 85 9.95 3.13 -1.14
CA TYR A 85 8.95 2.17 -1.60
C TYR A 85 7.50 2.46 -1.15
N TYR A 86 7.15 3.72 -0.87
CA TYR A 86 5.80 4.11 -0.47
C TYR A 86 4.69 3.64 -1.44
N TYR A 87 5.03 3.44 -2.73
CA TYR A 87 4.15 2.82 -3.71
C TYR A 87 3.93 1.32 -3.52
N LYS A 88 4.95 0.56 -3.09
CA LYS A 88 4.80 -0.86 -2.75
C LYS A 88 3.99 -1.00 -1.47
N ILE A 89 4.25 -0.14 -0.47
CA ILE A 89 3.48 -0.13 0.79
C ILE A 89 1.98 0.02 0.51
N GLU A 90 1.58 1.01 -0.28
CA GLU A 90 0.16 1.20 -0.65
C GLU A 90 -0.42 -0.06 -1.31
N LYS A 91 0.28 -0.65 -2.29
CA LYS A 91 -0.18 -1.86 -2.97
C LYS A 91 -0.35 -3.05 -2.03
N LEU A 92 0.58 -3.24 -1.09
CA LEU A 92 0.51 -4.31 -0.10
C LEU A 92 -0.68 -4.12 0.85
N VAL A 93 -0.90 -2.89 1.31
CA VAL A 93 -2.08 -2.55 2.13
C VAL A 93 -3.38 -2.80 1.36
N HIS A 94 -3.46 -2.39 0.09
CA HIS A 94 -4.63 -2.66 -0.75
C HIS A 94 -4.86 -4.15 -0.96
N ALA A 95 -3.80 -4.95 -1.11
CA ALA A 95 -3.91 -6.40 -1.25
C ALA A 95 -4.41 -7.06 0.05
N GLU A 96 -3.85 -6.69 1.21
CA GLU A 96 -4.27 -7.19 2.54
C GLU A 96 -5.75 -6.91 2.80
N LEU A 97 -6.22 -5.72 2.40
CA LEU A 97 -7.59 -5.26 2.63
C LEU A 97 -8.52 -5.49 1.44
N SER A 98 -8.12 -6.25 0.42
CA SER A 98 -8.86 -6.41 -0.84
C SER A 98 -10.30 -6.89 -0.67
N SER A 99 -10.58 -7.78 0.30
CA SER A 99 -11.93 -8.24 0.64
C SER A 99 -12.88 -7.10 1.06
N TYR A 100 -12.34 -6.04 1.65
CA TYR A 100 -13.10 -4.89 2.13
C TYR A 100 -13.11 -3.73 1.14
N GLN A 101 -12.49 -3.90 -0.03
CA GLN A 101 -12.42 -2.87 -1.06
C GLN A 101 -13.83 -2.56 -1.58
N ARG A 102 -14.11 -1.28 -1.79
CA ARG A 102 -15.33 -0.80 -2.45
C ARG A 102 -14.93 0.04 -3.65
N THR A 103 -15.57 -0.23 -4.78
CA THR A 103 -15.39 0.59 -5.98
C THR A 103 -16.33 1.77 -5.91
N LEU A 104 -15.77 2.95 -5.77
CA LEU A 104 -16.54 4.19 -5.74
C LEU A 104 -16.60 4.79 -7.14
N LYS A 105 -17.83 4.97 -7.65
CA LYS A 105 -18.08 5.71 -8.90
C LYS A 105 -18.04 7.20 -8.59
N CYS A 106 -17.14 7.92 -9.23
CA CYS A 106 -17.00 9.36 -9.06
C CYS A 106 -17.24 10.06 -10.39
N ASP A 107 -18.04 11.13 -10.35
CA ASP A 107 -18.38 11.95 -11.52
C ASP A 107 -17.24 12.88 -11.96
N CYS A 108 -16.05 12.75 -11.36
CA CYS A 108 -14.87 13.46 -11.84
C CYS A 108 -14.49 13.03 -13.27
N LYS A 109 -13.64 13.84 -13.94
CA LYS A 109 -13.31 13.70 -15.38
C LYS A 109 -13.16 12.22 -15.80
N ASN A 110 -14.09 11.77 -16.66
CA ASN A 110 -14.22 10.43 -17.22
C ASN A 110 -14.91 9.35 -16.35
N ASN A 111 -15.79 9.72 -15.42
CA ASN A 111 -16.52 8.77 -14.57
C ASN A 111 -15.57 7.79 -13.88
N ALA A 112 -14.55 8.33 -13.21
CA ALA A 112 -13.49 7.52 -12.65
C ALA A 112 -14.01 6.54 -11.59
N HIS A 113 -13.43 5.34 -11.59
CA HIS A 113 -13.67 4.33 -10.57
C HIS A 113 -12.53 4.33 -9.57
N HIS A 114 -12.79 4.81 -8.35
CA HIS A 114 -11.80 4.76 -7.27
C HIS A 114 -11.89 3.41 -6.55
N ARG A 115 -10.80 2.63 -6.61
CA ARG A 115 -10.65 1.35 -5.90
C ARG A 115 -9.85 1.46 -4.61
N GLU A 116 -9.60 2.68 -4.18
CA GLU A 116 -8.70 2.97 -3.05
C GLU A 116 -9.50 3.17 -1.74
N TRP A 117 -10.76 2.71 -1.69
CA TRP A 117 -11.68 2.87 -0.56
C TRP A 117 -12.00 1.50 0.06
N PHE A 118 -12.04 1.44 1.39
CA PHE A 118 -12.15 0.20 2.15
C PHE A 118 -13.16 0.34 3.30
N ALA A 119 -14.03 -0.66 3.44
CA ALA A 119 -14.99 -0.76 4.54
C ALA A 119 -14.33 -1.43 5.77
N VAL A 120 -13.42 -0.71 6.41
CA VAL A 120 -12.73 -1.12 7.65
C VAL A 120 -12.62 0.05 8.62
N PRO A 121 -12.54 -0.18 9.94
CA PRO A 121 -12.24 0.87 10.90
C PRO A 121 -10.93 1.60 10.59
N GLU A 122 -10.84 2.88 10.96
CA GLU A 122 -9.61 3.68 10.79
C GLU A 122 -8.38 3.01 11.41
N SER A 123 -8.55 2.38 12.58
CA SER A 123 -7.50 1.65 13.29
C SER A 123 -6.95 0.48 12.48
N VAL A 124 -7.82 -0.29 11.81
CA VAL A 124 -7.43 -1.44 10.98
C VAL A 124 -6.62 -0.98 9.76
N ALA A 125 -7.08 0.07 9.08
CA ALA A 125 -6.32 0.64 7.96
C ALA A 125 -4.96 1.19 8.40
N LEU A 126 -4.89 1.86 9.56
CA LEU A 126 -3.62 2.33 10.11
C LEU A 126 -2.69 1.17 10.46
N GLN A 127 -3.20 0.12 11.11
CA GLN A 127 -2.41 -1.07 11.46
C GLN A 127 -1.77 -1.72 10.22
N ALA A 128 -2.54 -1.91 9.15
CA ALA A 128 -2.03 -2.42 7.88
C ALA A 128 -0.93 -1.50 7.31
N VAL A 129 -1.16 -0.17 7.28
CA VAL A 129 -0.13 0.79 6.84
C VAL A 129 1.14 0.70 7.68
N GLN A 130 1.03 0.62 9.02
CA GLN A 130 2.20 0.52 9.89
C GLN A 130 2.96 -0.78 9.71
N ARG A 131 2.26 -1.89 9.50
CA ARG A 131 2.88 -3.20 9.24
C ARG A 131 3.79 -3.14 8.02
N TRP A 132 3.26 -2.67 6.90
CA TRP A 132 4.03 -2.62 5.67
C TRP A 132 5.13 -1.55 5.71
N ARG A 133 4.97 -0.48 6.50
CA ARG A 133 6.09 0.41 6.84
C ARG A 133 7.18 -0.29 7.66
N ARG A 134 6.82 -1.06 8.70
CA ARG A 134 7.77 -1.84 9.51
C ARG A 134 8.53 -2.84 8.64
N PHE A 135 7.85 -3.50 7.72
CA PHE A 135 8.46 -4.38 6.73
C PHE A 135 9.46 -3.63 5.84
N MET A 136 9.09 -2.49 5.24
CA MET A 136 10.02 -1.73 4.40
C MET A 136 11.24 -1.18 5.16
N LYS A 137 11.13 -0.94 6.48
CA LYS A 137 12.28 -0.56 7.32
C LYS A 137 13.32 -1.67 7.46
N GLN A 138 12.98 -2.92 7.13
CA GLN A 138 13.93 -4.05 7.14
C GLN A 138 14.79 -4.11 5.88
N ASP A 139 14.64 -3.16 4.94
CA ASP A 139 15.26 -3.17 3.62
C ASP A 139 15.08 -4.52 2.90
N PRO A 140 13.82 -4.99 2.75
CA PRO A 140 13.55 -6.37 2.32
C PRO A 140 13.87 -6.62 0.84
N TYR A 141 14.21 -5.58 0.09
CA TYR A 141 14.57 -5.65 -1.32
C TYR A 141 16.02 -5.27 -1.54
N ASP A 142 16.64 -5.81 -2.59
CA ASP A 142 17.92 -5.33 -3.10
C ASP A 142 17.75 -4.09 -4.00
N ASP A 143 18.86 -3.58 -4.54
CA ASP A 143 18.87 -2.41 -5.43
C ASP A 143 18.12 -2.64 -6.75
N ARG A 144 17.88 -3.90 -7.13
CA ARG A 144 17.07 -4.31 -8.28
C ARG A 144 15.59 -4.48 -7.93
N GLY A 145 15.22 -4.32 -6.66
CA GLY A 145 13.86 -4.46 -6.16
C GLY A 145 13.42 -5.92 -5.96
N ILE A 146 14.35 -6.87 -5.95
CA ILE A 146 14.16 -8.30 -5.71
C ILE A 146 14.17 -8.55 -4.20
N LEU A 147 13.31 -9.44 -3.68
CA LEU A 147 13.30 -9.79 -2.25
C LEU A 147 14.62 -10.45 -1.84
N ARG A 148 15.16 -10.04 -0.70
CA ARG A 148 16.35 -10.67 -0.10
C ARG A 148 16.00 -12.04 0.49
N ASP A 149 16.98 -12.93 0.56
CA ASP A 149 16.85 -14.38 0.81
C ASP A 149 15.84 -14.74 1.91
N VAL A 150 16.01 -14.24 3.14
CA VAL A 150 15.09 -14.54 4.26
C VAL A 150 13.63 -14.26 3.91
N TRP A 151 13.36 -13.15 3.23
CA TRP A 151 12.00 -12.77 2.86
C TRP A 151 11.48 -13.58 1.67
N SER A 152 12.35 -13.96 0.73
CA SER A 152 12.00 -14.83 -0.40
C SER A 152 11.61 -16.23 0.08
N GLU A 153 12.38 -16.82 0.98
CA GLU A 153 12.08 -18.14 1.57
C GLU A 153 10.75 -18.11 2.34
N MET A 154 10.46 -17.01 3.03
CA MET A 154 9.20 -16.84 3.77
C MET A 154 7.99 -16.58 2.89
N THR A 155 8.17 -16.26 1.60
CA THR A 155 7.07 -16.19 0.63
C THR A 155 6.70 -17.54 0.02
N ASP A 156 7.60 -18.52 0.10
CA ASP A 156 7.34 -19.91 -0.33
C ASP A 156 6.58 -20.71 0.74
N TRP A 157 6.22 -20.10 1.87
CA TRP A 157 5.46 -20.72 2.95
C TRP A 157 4.00 -20.98 2.50
N GLU A 158 3.78 -22.13 1.88
CA GLU A 158 2.49 -22.76 1.61
C GLU A 158 1.74 -23.09 2.91
N ASN A 159 1.20 -22.08 3.58
CA ASN A 159 0.09 -22.25 4.53
C ASN A 159 -0.77 -20.97 4.54
N PHE A 160 -1.23 -20.58 3.35
CA PHE A 160 -2.49 -19.84 3.25
C PHE A 160 -3.65 -20.80 3.61
N GLN A 161 -3.66 -21.29 4.85
CA GLN A 161 -4.86 -21.85 5.43
C GLN A 161 -5.82 -20.67 5.51
N GLN A 162 -6.73 -20.62 4.54
CA GLN A 162 -7.84 -19.70 4.50
C GLN A 162 -8.73 -20.04 5.70
N GLU A 163 -8.38 -19.53 6.88
CA GLU A 163 -9.26 -19.61 8.03
C GLU A 163 -10.58 -18.97 7.59
N SER A 164 -11.61 -19.79 7.56
CA SER A 164 -12.95 -19.44 7.15
C SER A 164 -13.49 -18.41 8.14
N GLY A 165 -13.37 -17.14 7.77
CA GLY A 165 -13.77 -16.00 8.57
C GLY A 165 -12.95 -14.82 8.09
N ASP A 166 -13.51 -14.04 7.17
CA ASP A 166 -12.89 -12.82 6.63
C ASP A 166 -12.92 -11.71 7.70
N GLU A 167 -12.27 -11.97 8.83
CA GLU A 167 -12.13 -11.10 9.97
C GLU A 167 -10.77 -10.42 9.91
N HIS A 168 -10.79 -9.08 9.92
CA HIS A 168 -9.59 -8.25 9.80
C HIS A 168 -8.55 -8.56 10.89
N GLU A 169 -9.00 -9.00 12.06
CA GLU A 169 -8.14 -9.36 13.18
C GLU A 169 -7.29 -10.61 12.89
N SER A 170 -7.84 -11.64 12.23
CA SER A 170 -7.08 -12.83 11.87
C SER A 170 -6.00 -12.52 10.82
N ARG A 171 -6.32 -11.71 9.80
CA ARG A 171 -5.31 -11.22 8.84
C ARG A 171 -4.25 -10.36 9.53
N HIS A 172 -4.66 -9.47 10.43
CA HIS A 172 -3.75 -8.65 11.21
C HIS A 172 -2.77 -9.53 11.99
N ARG A 173 -3.27 -10.50 12.76
CA ARG A 173 -2.44 -11.41 13.58
C ARG A 173 -1.47 -12.20 12.72
N TYR A 174 -1.96 -12.79 11.62
CA TYR A 174 -1.14 -13.58 10.70
C TYR A 174 0.02 -12.75 10.13
N TRP A 175 -0.27 -11.62 9.49
CA TRP A 175 0.78 -10.80 8.88
C TRP A 175 1.69 -10.13 9.91
N THR A 176 1.22 -9.94 11.15
CA THR A 176 2.09 -9.53 12.27
C THR A 176 3.09 -10.63 12.61
N ALA A 177 2.61 -11.86 12.82
CA ALA A 177 3.45 -13.00 13.17
C ALA A 177 4.47 -13.30 12.06
N TRP A 178 4.04 -13.28 10.79
CA TRP A 178 4.93 -13.44 9.64
C TRP A 178 6.03 -12.37 9.62
N LEU A 179 5.69 -11.11 9.87
CA LEU A 179 6.67 -10.02 9.91
C LEU A 179 7.65 -10.17 11.08
N ASP A 180 7.16 -10.51 12.27
CA ASP A 180 7.98 -10.64 13.47
C ASP A 180 8.94 -11.83 13.38
N GLU A 181 8.50 -12.95 12.79
CA GLU A 181 9.35 -14.10 12.45
C GLU A 181 10.46 -13.70 11.46
N GLY A 182 10.11 -12.99 10.39
CA GLY A 182 11.10 -12.57 9.39
C GLY A 182 12.13 -11.59 9.94
N ILE A 183 11.71 -10.66 10.81
CA ILE A 183 12.63 -9.77 11.53
C ILE A 183 13.60 -10.60 12.40
N SER A 184 13.08 -11.62 13.09
CA SER A 184 13.87 -12.50 13.96
C SER A 184 14.91 -13.30 13.16
N ARG A 185 14.53 -13.85 12.00
CA ARG A 185 15.44 -14.55 11.09
C ARG A 185 16.53 -13.63 10.54
N VAL A 186 16.16 -12.43 10.07
CA VAL A 186 17.14 -11.43 9.59
C VAL A 186 18.15 -11.09 10.68
N ALA A 187 17.71 -10.94 11.93
CA ALA A 187 18.60 -10.68 13.06
C ALA A 187 19.56 -11.85 13.32
N ALA A 188 19.07 -13.09 13.28
CA ALA A 188 19.88 -14.29 13.46
C ALA A 188 20.95 -14.45 12.36
N THR A 189 20.60 -14.25 11.09
CA THR A 189 21.56 -14.31 9.97
C THR A 189 22.69 -13.29 10.12
N LYS A 190 22.37 -12.06 10.55
CA LYS A 190 23.38 -11.01 10.80
C LYS A 190 24.32 -11.38 11.94
N ALA A 191 23.81 -11.97 13.02
CA ALA A 191 24.63 -12.40 14.15
C ALA A 191 25.61 -13.52 13.77
N VAL A 192 25.18 -14.50 12.96
CA VAL A 192 26.06 -15.58 12.47
C VAL A 192 27.17 -15.04 11.57
N ALA A 193 26.84 -14.13 10.63
CA ALA A 193 27.83 -13.52 9.74
C ALA A 193 28.90 -12.72 10.50
N PHE A 194 28.53 -12.08 11.62
CA PHE A 194 29.47 -11.34 12.46
C PHE A 194 30.42 -12.26 13.25
N ASN A 195 29.93 -13.42 13.71
CA ASN A 195 30.72 -14.35 14.53
C ASN A 195 31.57 -15.35 13.73
N GLY A 196 31.31 -15.52 12.43
CA GLY A 196 32.04 -16.44 11.54
C GLY A 196 33.23 -15.83 10.79
N GLY A 197 33.55 -14.56 11.05
CA GLY A 197 34.68 -13.84 10.46
C GLY A 197 35.83 -13.64 11.45
N THR A 198 36.47 -14.72 11.89
CA THR A 198 37.75 -14.76 12.62
C THR A 198 38.56 -15.95 12.14
#